data_AF-A0A450VDC2-F1
#
_entry.id   AF-A0A450VDC2-F1
#
_cell.length_a   1.000
_cell.length_b   1.000
_cell.length_c   1.000
_cell.angle_alpha   90.00
_cell.angle_beta   90.00
_cell.angle_gamma   90.00
#
_symmetry.space_group_name_H-M   'P 1'
#
loop_
_entity.id
_entity.type
_entity.pdbx_description
1 polymer ?
#
loop_
_entity_poly.entity_id
_entity_poly.type
_entity_poly.pdbx_seq_one_letter_code
_entity_poly.pdbx_strand_id
1 'polypeptide(L)'
;NHARHSARDGRNPGPGMVKNDPLEKTGIPREPRQDPPRFGLGAKRQHVLEKPIMPDTDIRKFRDEVRTRLREIDNPRLSATFAVRVALMALPALADRAEEKGFLWYWRQEDREKYLLALCRAVQFGASSSIDFAMISAAYAAYAAYAAYAANAAYAANANAAAATAYAAAYAANAAYAADAAADAANAADALIPSMRQELAALSRDTEPSRYLAQAIELPPALMGLRERFLMEIRGIPSFDYWADWLQDRYDGRPQDPKIIEKTLLLPEEIAAQDPRAINRYLAELATGEKEQKIKRVRAIFIGNGEAGKTSLIQALNG
;
A
#
# COMPACT_ATOMS: atom_id res chain seq x y z
N ASN A 1 -52.12 -19.70 -17.14
CA ASN A 1 -52.97 -20.37 -16.14
C ASN A 1 -53.40 -19.38 -15.08
N HIS A 2 -54.70 -19.00 -15.09
CA HIS A 2 -55.54 -18.36 -14.05
C HIS A 2 -54.99 -17.06 -13.37
N ALA A 3 -55.73 -15.99 -13.09
CA ALA A 3 -57.14 -15.61 -13.20
C ALA A 3 -57.25 -14.07 -13.07
N ARG A 4 -58.42 -13.52 -13.37
CA ARG A 4 -58.82 -12.09 -13.47
C ARG A 4 -59.14 -11.44 -12.10
N HIS A 5 -59.04 -10.11 -12.02
CA HIS A 5 -60.05 -9.14 -11.47
C HIS A 5 -59.49 -7.69 -11.54
N SER A 6 -60.02 -6.75 -12.34
CA SER A 6 -61.16 -5.81 -12.13
C SER A 6 -61.09 -5.06 -10.78
N ALA A 7 -60.79 -3.75 -10.67
CA ALA A 7 -61.41 -2.48 -11.15
C ALA A 7 -62.33 -1.79 -10.10
N ARG A 8 -62.02 -0.51 -9.77
CA ARG A 8 -62.84 0.64 -9.25
C ARG A 8 -61.97 1.46 -8.27
N ASP A 9 -61.65 2.75 -8.45
CA ASP A 9 -62.36 3.98 -8.86
C ASP A 9 -63.28 4.58 -7.76
N GLY A 10 -62.97 5.81 -7.28
CA GLY A 10 -63.79 6.51 -6.27
C GLY A 10 -63.17 7.70 -5.48
N ARG A 11 -63.02 8.85 -6.14
CA ARG A 11 -63.27 10.28 -5.70
C ARG A 11 -63.12 10.75 -4.22
N ASN A 12 -62.29 11.81 -4.06
CA ASN A 12 -62.43 13.16 -3.41
C ASN A 12 -63.69 13.50 -2.54
N PRO A 13 -63.74 14.55 -1.67
CA PRO A 13 -62.85 15.72 -1.46
C PRO A 13 -62.61 16.17 0.04
N GLY A 14 -61.94 17.32 0.27
CA GLY A 14 -61.73 18.01 1.58
C GLY A 14 -63.02 18.54 2.26
N PRO A 15 -63.04 19.54 3.18
CA PRO A 15 -62.02 20.51 3.65
C PRO A 15 -61.95 20.66 5.20
N GLY A 16 -61.12 21.56 5.75
CA GLY A 16 -61.19 21.89 7.19
C GLY A 16 -60.18 22.93 7.66
N MET A 17 -60.69 24.09 8.06
CA MET A 17 -59.98 25.33 8.39
C MET A 17 -60.01 25.55 9.93
N VAL A 18 -59.15 26.44 10.45
CA VAL A 18 -59.34 27.31 11.66
C VAL A 18 -58.70 26.91 13.03
N LYS A 19 -57.60 27.65 13.32
CA LYS A 19 -57.25 28.44 14.54
C LYS A 19 -56.98 27.78 15.91
N ASN A 20 -55.81 28.06 16.51
CA ASN A 20 -55.59 29.12 17.52
C ASN A 20 -54.22 28.95 18.23
N ASP A 21 -53.43 30.04 18.28
CA ASP A 21 -52.40 30.38 19.28
C ASP A 21 -53.06 30.60 20.68
N PRO A 22 -52.36 30.68 21.86
CA PRO A 22 -51.17 31.53 22.11
C PRO A 22 -50.22 31.16 23.29
N LEU A 23 -49.24 32.05 23.53
CA LEU A 23 -48.48 32.41 24.77
C LEU A 23 -46.95 32.27 24.59
N GLU A 24 -46.25 33.38 24.34
CA GLU A 24 -45.70 34.37 25.28
C GLU A 24 -44.28 34.04 25.82
N LYS A 25 -43.38 34.99 25.53
CA LYS A 25 -42.27 35.51 26.37
C LYS A 25 -41.15 34.55 26.77
N THR A 26 -40.01 34.72 26.09
CA THR A 26 -38.73 34.98 26.79
C THR A 26 -37.91 36.01 26.00
N GLY A 27 -37.57 37.10 26.66
CA GLY A 27 -36.68 38.13 26.14
C GLY A 27 -35.24 37.64 26.16
N ILE A 28 -34.60 37.62 24.99
CA ILE A 28 -33.15 37.56 24.86
C ILE A 28 -32.74 38.70 23.91
N PRO A 29 -31.82 39.59 24.31
CA PRO A 29 -31.32 40.64 23.43
C PRO A 29 -30.64 40.00 22.22
N ARG A 30 -31.08 40.33 21.00
CA ARG A 30 -30.36 39.95 19.78
C ARG A 30 -29.06 40.73 19.71
N GLU A 31 -27.94 40.02 19.74
CA GLU A 31 -26.63 40.57 19.37
C GLU A 31 -26.69 41.18 17.95
N PRO A 32 -25.97 42.29 17.70
CA PRO A 32 -25.89 42.85 16.37
C PRO A 32 -25.18 41.86 15.45
N ARG A 33 -25.85 41.49 14.35
CA ARG A 33 -25.25 40.73 13.24
C ARG A 33 -24.01 41.49 12.77
N GLN A 34 -22.83 40.92 13.02
CA GLN A 34 -21.62 41.32 12.31
C GLN A 34 -21.75 40.80 10.88
N ASP A 35 -21.89 41.71 9.93
CA ASP A 35 -21.71 41.40 8.52
C ASP A 35 -20.30 40.80 8.33
N PRO A 36 -20.15 39.68 7.60
CA PRO A 36 -18.83 39.18 7.29
C PRO A 36 -18.06 40.22 6.48
N PRO A 37 -16.75 40.39 6.73
CA PRO A 37 -15.95 41.36 5.99
C PRO A 37 -16.01 41.05 4.49
N ARG A 38 -16.46 42.06 3.72
CA ARG A 38 -16.32 42.10 2.27
C ARG A 38 -14.84 42.12 1.92
N PHE A 39 -14.25 40.95 1.72
CA PHE A 39 -12.92 40.85 1.13
C PHE A 39 -12.99 41.29 -0.33
N GLY A 40 -12.26 42.35 -0.63
CA GLY A 40 -12.16 42.95 -1.96
C GLY A 40 -11.68 41.94 -2.99
N LEU A 41 -12.41 41.89 -4.11
CA LEU A 41 -11.94 41.39 -5.40
C LEU A 41 -10.72 42.22 -5.82
N GLY A 42 -9.52 41.72 -5.55
CA GLY A 42 -8.31 42.48 -5.84
C GLY A 42 -7.00 41.87 -5.38
N ALA A 43 -6.81 40.55 -5.47
CA ALA A 43 -5.48 39.96 -5.37
C ALA A 43 -5.37 38.83 -6.39
N LYS A 44 -4.51 39.06 -7.39
CA LYS A 44 -4.15 38.12 -8.45
C LYS A 44 -3.72 36.79 -7.82
N ARG A 45 -4.48 35.72 -8.05
CA ARG A 45 -4.00 34.34 -7.90
C ARG A 45 -2.94 34.12 -8.97
N GLN A 46 -1.68 34.39 -8.63
CA GLN A 46 -0.54 34.00 -9.44
C GLN A 46 0.09 32.75 -8.83
N HIS A 47 0.24 31.74 -9.68
CA HIS A 47 1.03 30.53 -9.54
C HIS A 47 0.57 29.49 -8.51
N VAL A 48 -0.46 28.73 -8.89
CA VAL A 48 -0.30 27.27 -8.77
C VAL A 48 0.85 26.93 -9.70
N LEU A 49 2.03 26.65 -9.14
CA LEU A 49 3.15 26.11 -9.90
C LEU A 49 2.67 24.77 -10.48
N GLU A 50 2.33 24.76 -11.76
CA GLU A 50 2.34 23.53 -12.55
C GLU A 50 3.74 22.94 -12.36
N LYS A 51 3.85 21.96 -11.46
CA LYS A 51 5.09 21.24 -11.21
C LYS A 51 5.54 20.74 -12.58
N PRO A 52 6.76 21.06 -13.06
CA PRO A 52 7.15 20.70 -14.41
C PRO A 52 7.19 19.17 -14.49
N ILE A 53 6.17 18.60 -15.11
CA ILE A 53 6.17 17.19 -15.48
C ILE A 53 7.22 17.11 -16.58
N MET A 54 8.27 16.32 -16.35
CA MET A 54 9.31 16.10 -17.35
C MET A 54 8.65 15.72 -18.69
N PRO A 55 9.13 16.23 -19.83
CA PRO A 55 8.57 15.84 -21.13
C PRO A 55 8.67 14.32 -21.30
N ASP A 56 7.60 13.67 -21.76
CA ASP A 56 7.55 12.22 -22.00
C ASP A 56 8.76 11.66 -22.77
N THR A 57 9.36 12.50 -23.61
CA THR A 57 10.54 12.14 -24.42
C THR A 57 11.79 11.93 -23.56
N ASP A 58 11.94 12.66 -22.46
CA ASP A 58 13.10 12.55 -21.58
C ASP A 58 12.97 11.36 -20.61
N ILE A 59 11.75 11.06 -20.16
CA ILE A 59 11.45 9.83 -19.40
C ILE A 59 11.73 8.58 -20.25
N ARG A 60 11.35 8.59 -21.53
CA ARG A 60 11.64 7.47 -22.45
C ARG A 60 13.14 7.29 -22.67
N LYS A 61 13.89 8.38 -22.87
CA LYS A 61 15.36 8.30 -22.96
C LYS A 61 15.97 7.70 -21.70
N PHE A 62 15.53 8.15 -20.52
CA PHE A 62 16.00 7.62 -19.25
C PHE A 62 15.66 6.12 -19.09
N ARG A 63 14.45 5.72 -19.47
CA ARG A 63 14.03 4.31 -19.50
C ARG A 63 14.97 3.47 -20.38
N ASP A 64 15.28 3.93 -21.58
CA ASP A 64 16.14 3.20 -22.50
C ASP A 64 17.61 3.15 -22.03
N GLU A 65 18.09 4.21 -21.37
CA GLU A 65 19.38 4.26 -20.70
C GLU A 65 19.49 3.16 -19.61
N VAL A 66 18.51 3.11 -18.69
CA VAL A 66 18.46 2.10 -17.63
C VAL A 66 18.39 0.68 -18.22
N ARG A 67 17.51 0.47 -19.21
CA ARG A 67 17.33 -0.83 -19.86
C ARG A 67 18.61 -1.31 -20.50
N THR A 68 19.30 -0.44 -21.24
CA THR A 68 20.54 -0.77 -21.94
C THR A 68 21.61 -1.18 -20.93
N ARG A 69 21.80 -0.37 -19.89
CA ARG A 69 22.81 -0.63 -18.88
C ARG A 69 22.57 -1.92 -18.09
N LEU A 70 21.33 -2.20 -17.70
CA LEU A 70 21.00 -3.45 -16.99
C LEU A 70 21.15 -4.69 -17.89
N ARG A 71 20.91 -4.57 -19.20
CA ARG A 71 21.19 -5.64 -20.17
C ARG A 71 22.69 -5.89 -20.33
N GLU A 72 23.52 -4.85 -20.32
CA GLU A 72 24.98 -5.00 -20.37
C GLU A 72 25.53 -5.68 -19.11
N ILE A 73 24.95 -5.39 -17.94
CA ILE A 73 25.30 -6.05 -16.68
C ILE A 73 24.94 -7.55 -16.74
N ASP A 74 23.86 -7.89 -17.44
CA ASP A 74 23.37 -9.27 -17.66
C ASP A 74 23.26 -10.08 -16.35
N ASN A 75 22.68 -9.44 -15.33
CA ASN A 75 22.43 -10.04 -14.03
C ASN A 75 20.97 -9.78 -13.60
N PRO A 76 20.07 -10.77 -13.79
CA PRO A 76 18.66 -10.67 -13.42
C PRO A 76 18.43 -10.29 -11.95
N ARG A 77 19.27 -10.79 -11.03
CA ARG A 77 19.11 -10.50 -9.60
C ARG A 77 19.45 -9.05 -9.29
N LEU A 78 20.52 -8.51 -9.90
CA LEU A 78 20.87 -7.10 -9.75
C LEU A 78 19.83 -6.18 -10.40
N SER A 79 19.26 -6.57 -11.54
CA SER A 79 18.15 -5.83 -12.16
C SER A 79 16.94 -5.76 -11.22
N ALA A 80 16.60 -6.89 -10.59
CA ALA A 80 15.55 -6.94 -9.57
C ALA A 80 15.86 -6.05 -8.38
N THR A 81 17.08 -6.13 -7.86
CA THR A 81 17.52 -5.31 -6.73
C THR A 81 17.46 -3.82 -7.02
N PHE A 82 17.95 -3.41 -8.20
CA PHE A 82 17.90 -2.03 -8.64
C PHE A 82 16.45 -1.52 -8.68
N ALA A 83 15.53 -2.29 -9.26
CA ALA A 83 14.12 -1.95 -9.31
C ALA A 83 13.51 -1.79 -7.91
N VAL A 84 13.88 -2.65 -6.95
CA VAL A 84 13.44 -2.54 -5.55
C VAL A 84 13.94 -1.25 -4.90
N ARG A 85 15.23 -0.90 -5.07
CA ARG A 85 15.79 0.34 -4.52
C ARG A 85 15.12 1.57 -5.14
N VAL A 86 14.88 1.55 -6.45
CA VAL A 86 14.10 2.57 -7.17
C VAL A 86 12.69 2.69 -6.62
N ALA A 87 12.01 1.57 -6.37
CA ALA A 87 10.68 1.58 -5.76
C ALA A 87 10.72 2.25 -4.38
N LEU A 88 11.65 1.83 -3.51
CA LEU A 88 11.85 2.41 -2.19
C LEU A 88 12.15 3.91 -2.24
N MET A 89 12.95 4.37 -3.22
CA MET A 89 13.22 5.79 -3.43
C MET A 89 11.98 6.59 -3.83
N ALA A 90 11.06 5.98 -4.57
CA ALA A 90 9.84 6.62 -5.05
C ALA A 90 8.69 6.61 -4.04
N LEU A 91 8.65 5.66 -3.10
CA LEU A 91 7.57 5.54 -2.11
C LEU A 91 7.27 6.84 -1.34
N PRO A 92 8.26 7.62 -0.87
CA PRO A 92 8.00 8.88 -0.17
C PRO A 92 7.20 9.90 -0.99
N ALA A 93 7.25 9.84 -2.33
CA ALA A 93 6.44 10.72 -3.18
C ALA A 93 4.92 10.48 -3.03
N LEU A 94 4.51 9.32 -2.48
CA LEU A 94 3.11 9.08 -2.11
C LEU A 94 2.61 10.04 -1.02
N ALA A 95 3.51 10.51 -0.15
CA ALA A 95 3.20 11.50 0.88
C ALA A 95 3.22 12.94 0.34
N ASP A 96 3.98 13.22 -0.73
CA ASP A 96 4.01 14.54 -1.38
C ASP A 96 2.67 14.86 -2.07
N ARG A 97 2.10 13.85 -2.73
CA ARG A 97 0.80 13.99 -3.42
C ARG A 97 -0.39 14.15 -2.49
N ALA A 98 -0.19 14.06 -1.17
CA ALA A 98 -1.24 14.24 -0.19
C ALA A 98 -1.80 15.68 -0.19
N GLU A 99 -0.99 16.68 -0.58
CA GLU A 99 -1.33 18.12 -0.52
C GLU A 99 -2.18 18.45 0.73
N GLU A 100 -3.26 19.23 0.60
CA GLU A 100 -4.24 19.49 1.67
C GLU A 100 -5.31 18.37 1.79
N LYS A 101 -5.30 17.39 0.88
CA LYS A 101 -6.35 16.37 0.75
C LYS A 101 -6.13 15.16 1.65
N GLY A 102 -4.94 15.05 2.25
CA GLY A 102 -4.58 14.01 3.23
C GLY A 102 -3.92 12.78 2.60
N PHE A 103 -3.19 12.01 3.42
CA PHE A 103 -2.47 10.83 2.95
C PHE A 103 -3.40 9.80 2.30
N LEU A 104 -2.98 9.26 1.14
CA LEU A 104 -3.73 8.29 0.34
C LEU A 104 -5.13 8.75 -0.14
N TRP A 105 -5.38 10.06 -0.22
CA TRP A 105 -6.70 10.60 -0.62
C TRP A 105 -7.20 10.12 -1.98
N TYR A 106 -6.28 9.80 -2.89
CA TYR A 106 -6.54 9.30 -4.24
C TYR A 106 -7.08 7.85 -4.26
N TRP A 107 -7.01 7.13 -3.14
CA TRP A 107 -7.70 5.86 -2.97
C TRP A 107 -8.99 6.02 -2.18
N ARG A 108 -9.99 5.22 -2.56
CA ARG A 108 -11.22 5.06 -1.77
C ARG A 108 -10.85 4.62 -0.36
N GLN A 109 -11.49 5.24 0.62
CA GLN A 109 -11.16 5.03 2.04
C GLN A 109 -11.19 3.54 2.43
N GLU A 110 -12.14 2.78 1.91
CA GLU A 110 -12.31 1.34 2.14
C GLU A 110 -11.20 0.46 1.55
N ASP A 111 -10.44 0.96 0.58
CA ASP A 111 -9.39 0.22 -0.12
C ASP A 111 -7.97 0.65 0.27
N ARG A 112 -7.81 1.76 1.00
CA ARG A 112 -6.50 2.33 1.37
C ARG A 112 -5.58 1.32 2.04
N GLU A 113 -6.07 0.63 3.07
CA GLU A 113 -5.29 -0.36 3.81
C GLU A 113 -4.91 -1.56 2.93
N LYS A 114 -5.82 -2.02 2.06
CA LYS A 114 -5.56 -3.14 1.14
C LYS A 114 -4.50 -2.78 0.11
N TYR A 115 -4.60 -1.60 -0.48
CA TYR A 115 -3.64 -1.11 -1.46
C TYR A 115 -2.28 -0.81 -0.85
N LEU A 116 -2.24 -0.21 0.33
CA LEU A 116 -0.98 0.02 1.03
C LEU A 116 -0.31 -1.31 1.41
N LEU A 117 -1.06 -2.27 1.95
CA LEU A 117 -0.54 -3.61 2.23
C LEU A 117 0.00 -4.27 0.96
N ALA A 118 -0.76 -4.26 -0.14
CA ALA A 118 -0.33 -4.86 -1.41
C ALA A 118 0.99 -4.25 -1.91
N LEU A 119 1.13 -2.92 -1.81
CA LEU A 119 2.35 -2.21 -2.17
C LEU A 119 3.53 -2.62 -1.26
N CYS A 120 3.34 -2.64 0.05
CA CYS A 120 4.36 -3.06 1.01
C CYS A 120 4.80 -4.51 0.77
N ARG A 121 3.84 -5.41 0.52
CA ARG A 121 4.10 -6.82 0.19
C ARG A 121 4.87 -6.97 -1.11
N ALA A 122 4.49 -6.24 -2.16
CA ALA A 122 5.19 -6.31 -3.44
C ALA A 122 6.66 -5.87 -3.31
N VAL A 123 6.94 -4.80 -2.58
CA VAL A 123 8.31 -4.35 -2.29
C VAL A 123 9.07 -5.38 -1.45
N GLN A 124 8.44 -5.99 -0.44
CA GLN A 124 9.05 -7.04 0.36
C GLN A 124 9.42 -8.25 -0.48
N PHE A 125 8.50 -8.75 -1.32
CA PHE A 125 8.76 -9.86 -2.22
C PHE A 125 9.89 -9.55 -3.21
N GLY A 126 9.88 -8.35 -3.79
CA GLY A 126 10.97 -7.90 -4.67
C GLY A 126 12.31 -7.94 -3.95
N ALA A 127 12.41 -7.33 -2.76
CA ALA A 127 13.62 -7.32 -1.96
C ALA A 127 14.15 -8.73 -1.63
N SER A 128 13.26 -9.66 -1.32
CA SER A 128 13.63 -11.04 -1.00
C SER A 128 14.01 -11.86 -2.22
N SER A 129 13.31 -11.66 -3.35
CA SER A 129 13.56 -12.35 -4.62
C SER A 129 14.98 -12.08 -5.18
N SER A 130 15.52 -10.92 -4.85
CA SER A 130 16.89 -10.51 -5.15
C SER A 130 17.96 -11.28 -4.37
N ILE A 131 17.60 -11.86 -3.21
CA ILE A 131 18.51 -12.53 -2.29
C ILE A 131 18.45 -14.05 -2.50
N ASP A 132 17.25 -14.63 -2.53
CA ASP A 132 17.05 -16.06 -2.73
C ASP A 132 15.94 -16.35 -3.75
N PHE A 133 16.36 -16.79 -4.94
CA PHE A 133 15.47 -17.10 -6.06
C PHE A 133 14.67 -18.40 -5.85
N ALA A 134 15.16 -19.32 -5.01
CA ALA A 134 14.46 -20.59 -4.76
C ALA A 134 13.14 -20.36 -4.01
N MET A 135 13.12 -19.39 -3.09
CA MET A 135 11.93 -18.95 -2.36
C MET A 135 10.81 -18.43 -3.28
N ILE A 136 11.14 -17.91 -4.46
CA ILE A 136 10.17 -17.37 -5.43
C ILE A 136 9.25 -18.45 -5.98
N SER A 137 9.79 -19.65 -6.26
CA SER A 137 9.03 -20.74 -6.86
C SER A 137 7.86 -21.20 -5.98
N ALA A 138 8.05 -21.20 -4.66
CA ALA A 138 7.02 -21.59 -3.70
C ALA A 138 5.98 -20.47 -3.45
N ALA A 139 6.38 -19.21 -3.58
CA ALA A 139 5.55 -18.05 -3.26
C ALA A 139 4.82 -17.43 -4.46
N TYR A 140 5.05 -17.92 -5.68
CA TYR A 140 4.69 -17.26 -6.93
C TYR A 140 3.21 -16.87 -7.04
N ALA A 141 2.29 -17.73 -6.58
CA ALA A 141 0.85 -17.48 -6.66
C ALA A 141 0.39 -16.35 -5.71
N ALA A 142 0.83 -16.39 -4.45
CA ALA A 142 0.52 -15.35 -3.46
C ALA A 142 1.10 -14.00 -3.90
N TYR A 143 2.33 -14.04 -4.42
CA TYR A 143 3.02 -12.89 -4.98
C TYR A 143 2.26 -12.26 -6.16
N ALA A 144 1.77 -13.05 -7.12
CA ALA A 144 1.06 -12.55 -8.30
C ALA A 144 -0.25 -11.83 -7.91
N ALA A 145 -0.93 -12.31 -6.87
CA ALA A 145 -2.13 -11.66 -6.34
C ALA A 145 -1.81 -10.26 -5.77
N TYR A 146 -0.77 -10.14 -4.93
CA TYR A 146 -0.37 -8.84 -4.39
C TYR A 146 0.11 -7.87 -5.48
N ALA A 147 0.85 -8.37 -6.47
CA ALA A 147 1.26 -7.58 -7.62
C ALA A 147 0.04 -7.05 -8.38
N ALA A 148 -0.97 -7.88 -8.66
CA ALA A 148 -2.20 -7.45 -9.31
C ALA A 148 -2.96 -6.38 -8.51
N TYR A 149 -3.05 -6.53 -7.18
CA TYR A 149 -3.64 -5.51 -6.31
C TYR A 149 -2.83 -4.20 -6.29
N ALA A 150 -1.51 -4.27 -6.29
CA ALA A 150 -0.64 -3.08 -6.37
C ALA A 150 -0.80 -2.37 -7.74
N ALA A 151 -0.91 -3.13 -8.84
CA ALA A 151 -1.19 -2.57 -10.16
C ALA A 151 -2.56 -1.87 -10.20
N ASN A 152 -3.60 -2.49 -9.61
CA ASN A 152 -4.91 -1.85 -9.47
C ASN A 152 -4.83 -0.57 -8.62
N ALA A 153 -4.04 -0.57 -7.55
CA ALA A 153 -3.80 0.61 -6.73
C ALA A 153 -3.11 1.74 -7.53
N ALA A 154 -2.13 1.40 -8.37
CA ALA A 154 -1.45 2.34 -9.26
C ALA A 154 -2.43 2.98 -10.24
N TYR A 155 -3.26 2.15 -10.89
CA TYR A 155 -4.28 2.60 -11.83
C TYR A 155 -5.32 3.50 -11.15
N ALA A 156 -5.84 3.09 -9.99
CA ALA A 156 -6.86 3.83 -9.24
C ALA A 156 -6.37 5.20 -8.77
N ALA A 157 -5.07 5.36 -8.50
CA ALA A 157 -4.52 6.60 -8.00
C ALA A 157 -4.28 7.68 -9.08
N ASN A 158 -4.34 7.34 -10.38
CA ASN A 158 -3.64 8.11 -11.43
C ASN A 158 -2.18 8.48 -11.02
N ALA A 159 -1.63 7.76 -10.04
CA ALA A 159 -0.33 7.99 -9.41
C ALA A 159 0.53 6.79 -9.77
N ASN A 160 0.99 6.90 -11.00
CA ASN A 160 1.43 5.83 -11.88
C ASN A 160 2.79 5.23 -11.54
N ALA A 161 3.36 5.55 -10.38
CA ALA A 161 4.80 5.53 -10.22
C ALA A 161 5.30 4.57 -9.12
N ALA A 162 4.91 4.82 -7.87
CA ALA A 162 5.44 4.07 -6.72
C ALA A 162 4.77 2.69 -6.53
N ALA A 163 3.52 2.55 -6.96
CA ALA A 163 2.81 1.28 -7.00
C ALA A 163 3.18 0.47 -8.26
N ALA A 164 3.44 1.15 -9.38
CA ALA A 164 3.95 0.54 -10.60
C ALA A 164 5.41 0.08 -10.46
N THR A 165 6.27 0.82 -9.74
CA THR A 165 7.61 0.38 -9.37
C THR A 165 7.56 -0.82 -8.44
N ALA A 166 6.65 -0.87 -7.46
CA ALA A 166 6.48 -2.03 -6.60
C ALA A 166 6.06 -3.27 -7.40
N TYR A 167 5.14 -3.12 -8.37
CA TYR A 167 4.75 -4.17 -9.32
C TYR A 167 5.92 -4.59 -10.23
N ALA A 168 6.62 -3.65 -10.84
CA ALA A 168 7.71 -3.91 -11.75
C ALA A 168 8.92 -4.52 -11.03
N ALA A 169 9.25 -4.05 -9.82
CA ALA A 169 10.26 -4.64 -8.93
C ALA A 169 9.91 -6.07 -8.56
N ALA A 170 8.63 -6.36 -8.41
CA ALA A 170 8.15 -7.71 -8.28
C ALA A 170 8.65 -8.55 -9.49
N TYR A 171 8.43 -8.13 -10.74
CA TYR A 171 8.75 -8.90 -11.95
C TYR A 171 10.18 -8.66 -12.48
N ALA A 172 11.02 -7.94 -11.73
CA ALA A 172 12.23 -7.28 -12.23
C ALA A 172 13.45 -8.18 -12.48
N ALA A 173 13.28 -9.51 -12.51
CA ALA A 173 14.30 -10.39 -13.09
C ALA A 173 14.63 -10.02 -14.56
N ASN A 174 13.75 -9.27 -15.23
CA ASN A 174 14.00 -8.71 -16.55
C ASN A 174 14.39 -7.22 -16.48
N ALA A 175 15.51 -6.86 -17.10
CA ALA A 175 15.99 -5.48 -17.26
C ALA A 175 14.92 -4.51 -17.82
N ALA A 176 13.98 -5.01 -18.63
CA ALA A 176 12.88 -4.19 -19.13
C ALA A 176 11.95 -3.71 -18.00
N TYR A 177 11.55 -4.57 -17.07
CA TYR A 177 10.68 -4.18 -15.95
C TYR A 177 11.42 -3.28 -14.96
N ALA A 178 12.71 -3.52 -14.71
CA ALA A 178 13.52 -2.63 -13.87
C ALA A 178 13.64 -1.21 -14.47
N ALA A 179 13.75 -1.10 -15.79
CA ALA A 179 13.74 0.18 -16.49
C ALA A 179 12.38 0.88 -16.42
N ASP A 180 11.28 0.11 -16.50
CA ASP A 180 9.92 0.64 -16.37
C ASP A 180 9.71 1.21 -14.96
N ALA A 181 10.17 0.49 -13.92
CA ALA A 181 10.19 1.00 -12.55
C ALA A 181 10.96 2.33 -12.45
N ALA A 182 12.16 2.43 -13.04
CA ALA A 182 12.94 3.66 -13.00
C ALA A 182 12.24 4.83 -13.69
N ALA A 183 11.63 4.60 -14.85
CA ALA A 183 10.86 5.60 -15.57
C ALA A 183 9.64 6.08 -14.78
N ASP A 184 8.94 5.14 -14.15
CA ASP A 184 7.79 5.39 -13.29
C ASP A 184 8.19 6.19 -12.04
N ALA A 185 9.29 5.82 -11.37
CA ALA A 185 9.85 6.61 -10.28
C ALA A 185 10.23 8.04 -10.70
N ALA A 186 10.85 8.19 -11.87
CA ALA A 186 11.17 9.50 -12.45
C ALA A 186 9.91 10.33 -12.74
N ASN A 187 8.81 9.71 -13.17
CA ASN A 187 7.51 10.36 -13.32
C ASN A 187 6.90 10.79 -11.98
N ALA A 188 7.15 10.05 -10.90
CA ALA A 188 6.72 10.45 -9.55
C ALA A 188 7.49 11.66 -9.05
N ALA A 189 8.81 11.61 -9.19
CA ALA A 189 9.73 12.60 -8.69
C ALA A 189 10.96 12.64 -9.61
N ASP A 190 10.96 13.59 -10.53
CA ASP A 190 12.05 13.85 -11.47
C ASP A 190 13.39 14.09 -10.76
N ALA A 191 13.35 14.69 -9.57
CA ALA A 191 14.48 14.86 -8.67
C ALA A 191 15.22 13.55 -8.30
N LEU A 192 14.62 12.37 -8.51
CA LEU A 192 15.26 11.07 -8.30
C LEU A 192 16.21 10.66 -9.43
N ILE A 193 16.08 11.22 -10.64
CA ILE A 193 16.86 10.77 -11.81
C ILE A 193 18.37 10.83 -11.56
N PRO A 194 18.95 11.91 -11.00
CA PRO A 194 20.39 11.94 -10.70
C PRO A 194 20.82 10.81 -9.75
N SER A 195 20.07 10.56 -8.68
CA SER A 195 20.34 9.47 -7.73
C SER A 195 20.23 8.09 -8.38
N MET A 196 19.20 7.88 -9.21
CA MET A 196 19.04 6.61 -9.94
C MET A 196 20.17 6.36 -10.95
N ARG A 197 20.66 7.41 -11.62
CA ARG A 197 21.83 7.32 -12.50
C ARG A 197 23.10 7.00 -11.72
N GLN A 198 23.29 7.63 -10.56
CA GLN A 198 24.44 7.35 -9.70
C GLN A 198 24.43 5.89 -9.20
N GLU A 199 23.28 5.41 -8.73
CA GLU A 199 23.06 4.02 -8.34
C GLU A 199 23.37 3.07 -9.51
N LEU A 200 22.81 3.34 -10.70
CA LEU A 200 23.03 2.55 -11.90
C LEU A 200 24.50 2.53 -12.37
N ALA A 201 25.21 3.65 -12.24
CA ALA A 201 26.62 3.77 -12.60
C ALA A 201 27.54 3.02 -11.61
N ALA A 202 27.14 2.93 -10.34
CA ALA A 202 27.86 2.17 -9.32
C ALA A 202 27.74 0.64 -9.50
N LEU A 203 26.75 0.18 -10.27
CA LEU A 203 26.54 -1.25 -10.51
C LEU A 203 27.57 -1.84 -11.47
N SER A 204 28.08 -3.00 -11.09
CA SER A 204 28.90 -3.88 -11.92
C SER A 204 28.33 -5.30 -11.94
N ARG A 205 28.78 -6.14 -12.87
CA ARG A 205 28.36 -7.55 -12.95
C ARG A 205 28.64 -8.33 -11.67
N ASP A 206 29.72 -7.98 -10.98
CA ASP A 206 30.19 -8.63 -9.75
C ASP A 206 29.56 -8.05 -8.47
N THR A 207 28.66 -7.08 -8.61
CA THR A 207 27.95 -6.52 -7.45
C THR A 207 27.12 -7.62 -6.79
N GLU A 208 27.28 -7.81 -5.49
CA GLU A 208 26.51 -8.80 -4.74
C GLU A 208 25.13 -8.20 -4.38
N PRO A 209 24.01 -8.80 -4.83
CA PRO A 209 22.67 -8.23 -4.65
C PRO A 209 22.28 -7.95 -3.20
N SER A 210 22.64 -8.81 -2.25
CA SER A 210 22.25 -8.68 -0.85
C SER A 210 22.98 -7.51 -0.19
N ARG A 211 24.28 -7.36 -0.46
CA ARG A 211 25.10 -6.24 -0.03
C ARG A 211 24.61 -4.94 -0.64
N TYR A 212 24.16 -4.96 -1.89
CA TYR A 212 23.59 -3.79 -2.55
C TYR A 212 22.24 -3.38 -1.91
N LEU A 213 21.38 -4.33 -1.53
CA LEU A 213 20.17 -4.05 -0.75
C LEU A 213 20.45 -3.56 0.68
N ALA A 214 21.55 -4.01 1.28
CA ALA A 214 21.98 -3.62 2.62
C ALA A 214 22.78 -2.30 2.65
N GLN A 215 22.74 -1.51 1.58
CA GLN A 215 23.25 -0.14 1.60
C GLN A 215 22.11 0.81 1.94
N ALA A 216 22.40 1.83 2.75
CA ALA A 216 21.46 2.89 3.01
C ALA A 216 21.00 3.54 1.69
N ILE A 217 19.76 4.01 1.66
CA ILE A 217 19.23 4.73 0.51
C ILE A 217 19.41 6.22 0.76
N GLU A 218 20.32 6.82 0.00
CA GLU A 218 20.56 8.25 0.03
C GLU A 218 19.55 8.98 -0.86
N LEU A 219 18.53 9.57 -0.24
CA LEU A 219 17.57 10.38 -0.94
C LEU A 219 18.10 11.80 -1.17
N PRO A 220 17.77 12.44 -2.31
CA PRO A 220 17.98 13.86 -2.50
C PRO A 220 17.41 14.68 -1.32
N PRO A 221 18.05 15.78 -0.90
CA PRO A 221 17.56 16.61 0.21
C PRO A 221 16.08 17.02 0.11
N ALA A 222 15.60 17.28 -1.11
CA ALA A 222 14.20 17.62 -1.38
C ALA A 222 13.20 16.50 -1.00
N LEU A 223 13.65 15.24 -0.93
CA LEU A 223 12.83 14.08 -0.62
C LEU A 223 13.06 13.54 0.79
N MET A 224 14.06 14.02 1.52
CA MET A 224 14.32 13.56 2.90
C MET A 224 13.14 13.86 3.84
N GLY A 225 12.60 15.08 3.79
CA GLY A 225 11.41 15.44 4.59
C GLY A 225 10.16 14.66 4.18
N LEU A 226 10.06 14.26 2.90
CA LEU A 226 8.96 13.41 2.42
C LEU A 226 9.07 11.99 2.95
N ARG A 227 10.30 11.44 3.10
CA ARG A 227 10.51 10.11 3.72
C ARG A 227 10.02 10.10 5.15
N GLU A 228 10.40 11.09 5.95
CA GLU A 228 9.98 11.18 7.35
C GLU A 228 8.47 11.32 7.47
N ARG A 229 7.86 12.20 6.65
CA ARG A 229 6.41 12.35 6.60
C ARG A 229 5.73 11.05 6.18
N PHE A 230 6.21 10.38 5.14
CA PHE A 230 5.66 9.11 4.67
C PHE A 230 5.65 8.04 5.75
N LEU A 231 6.77 7.86 6.46
CA LEU A 231 6.86 6.88 7.55
C LEU A 231 5.95 7.26 8.73
N MET A 232 5.86 8.55 9.07
CA MET A 232 4.94 9.04 10.10
C MET A 232 3.48 8.77 9.72
N GLU A 233 3.09 9.05 8.47
CA GLU A 233 1.73 8.80 7.98
C GLU A 233 1.39 7.30 7.96
N ILE A 234 2.34 6.43 7.59
CA ILE A 234 2.16 4.97 7.70
C ILE A 234 1.92 4.55 9.15
N ARG A 235 2.71 5.08 10.11
CA ARG A 235 2.51 4.80 11.55
C ARG A 235 1.15 5.30 12.06
N GLY A 236 0.61 6.35 11.44
CA GLY A 236 -0.73 6.84 11.74
C GLY A 236 -1.87 5.89 11.32
N ILE A 237 -1.59 4.91 10.47
CA ILE A 237 -2.59 3.94 10.00
C ILE A 237 -2.63 2.75 10.96
N PRO A 238 -3.82 2.36 11.47
CA PRO A 238 -3.95 1.24 12.41
C PRO A 238 -3.27 -0.03 11.89
N SER A 239 -2.42 -0.65 12.73
CA SER A 239 -1.65 -1.88 12.45
C SER A 239 -0.51 -1.77 11.43
N PHE A 240 -0.15 -0.58 10.93
CA PHE A 240 0.91 -0.43 9.94
C PHE A 240 2.30 -0.11 10.53
N ASP A 241 2.44 -0.11 11.86
CA ASP A 241 3.74 0.13 12.54
C ASP A 241 4.84 -0.83 12.03
N TYR A 242 4.49 -2.11 11.86
CA TYR A 242 5.39 -3.12 11.27
C TYR A 242 5.98 -2.67 9.94
N TRP A 243 5.15 -2.09 9.06
CA TRP A 243 5.60 -1.66 7.74
C TRP A 243 6.43 -0.40 7.80
N ALA A 244 6.10 0.55 8.68
CA ALA A 244 6.92 1.73 8.88
C ALA A 244 8.33 1.36 9.34
N ASP A 245 8.44 0.44 10.30
CA ASP A 245 9.74 -0.01 10.82
C ASP A 245 10.49 -0.86 9.80
N TRP A 246 9.79 -1.76 9.08
CA TRP A 246 10.40 -2.54 8.01
C TRP A 246 10.96 -1.66 6.87
N LEU A 247 10.22 -0.62 6.47
CA LEU A 247 10.66 0.35 5.45
C LEU A 247 11.83 1.21 5.96
N GLN A 248 11.76 1.67 7.21
CA GLN A 248 12.86 2.39 7.86
C GLN A 248 14.16 1.57 7.83
N ASP A 249 14.08 0.29 8.20
CA ASP A 249 15.24 -0.62 8.16
C ASP A 249 15.81 -0.75 6.73
N ARG A 250 15.00 -0.67 5.67
CA ARG A 250 15.48 -0.65 4.28
C ARG A 250 16.19 0.67 3.95
N TYR A 251 15.61 1.80 4.35
CA TYR A 251 16.24 3.11 4.14
C TYR A 251 17.58 3.22 4.85
N ASP A 252 17.69 2.63 6.04
CA ASP A 252 18.92 2.62 6.86
C ASP A 252 19.93 1.56 6.42
N GLY A 253 19.61 0.76 5.40
CA GLY A 253 20.51 -0.28 4.90
C GLY A 253 20.71 -1.45 5.87
N ARG A 254 19.78 -1.70 6.79
CA ARG A 254 19.95 -2.83 7.72
C ARG A 254 19.86 -4.15 6.94
N PRO A 255 20.68 -5.16 7.22
CA PRO A 255 20.48 -6.48 6.64
C PRO A 255 19.17 -7.11 7.13
N GLN A 256 18.56 -7.98 6.32
CA GLN A 256 17.37 -8.75 6.72
C GLN A 256 17.77 -10.13 7.22
N ASP A 257 17.07 -10.65 8.25
CA ASP A 257 17.21 -12.04 8.67
C ASP A 257 16.50 -12.97 7.66
N PRO A 258 17.23 -13.85 6.95
CA PRO A 258 16.63 -14.76 5.97
C PRO A 258 15.50 -15.63 6.53
N LYS A 259 15.58 -16.05 7.81
CA LYS A 259 14.54 -16.89 8.43
C LYS A 259 13.25 -16.11 8.67
N ILE A 260 13.35 -14.83 9.02
CA ILE A 260 12.19 -13.95 9.19
C ILE A 260 11.59 -13.64 7.82
N ILE A 261 12.41 -13.39 6.81
CA ILE A 261 11.95 -13.19 5.43
C ILE A 261 11.11 -14.39 4.97
N GLU A 262 11.60 -15.61 5.12
CA GLU A 262 10.88 -16.81 4.69
C GLU A 262 9.49 -16.93 5.32
N LYS A 263 9.41 -16.78 6.64
CA LYS A 263 8.14 -16.85 7.38
C LYS A 263 7.19 -15.72 7.05
N THR A 264 7.70 -14.53 6.71
CA THR A 264 6.87 -13.38 6.38
C THR A 264 6.42 -13.41 4.93
N LEU A 265 7.20 -13.94 3.99
CA LEU A 265 6.80 -14.10 2.60
C LEU A 265 5.72 -15.18 2.41
N LEU A 266 5.92 -16.36 3.01
CA LEU A 266 5.02 -17.50 2.89
C LEU A 266 4.00 -17.50 4.03
N LEU A 267 3.01 -16.62 3.92
CA LEU A 267 1.90 -16.61 4.86
C LEU A 267 1.07 -17.90 4.71
N PRO A 268 0.66 -18.55 5.82
CA PRO A 268 -0.34 -19.61 5.77
C PRO A 268 -1.61 -19.11 5.05
N GLU A 269 -2.28 -19.99 4.31
CA GLU A 269 -3.48 -19.63 3.53
C GLU A 269 -4.55 -18.99 4.42
N GLU A 270 -4.69 -19.48 5.65
CA GLU A 270 -5.64 -18.96 6.64
C GLU A 270 -5.31 -17.54 7.08
N ILE A 271 -4.04 -17.14 7.04
CA ILE A 271 -3.60 -15.76 7.35
C ILE A 271 -3.73 -14.89 6.10
N ALA A 272 -3.32 -15.39 4.94
CA ALA A 272 -3.36 -14.66 3.68
C ALA A 272 -4.80 -14.29 3.25
N ALA A 273 -5.80 -15.07 3.66
CA ALA A 273 -7.21 -14.80 3.41
C ALA A 273 -7.85 -13.76 4.36
N GLN A 274 -7.11 -13.26 5.37
CA GLN A 274 -7.64 -12.30 6.34
C GLN A 274 -7.56 -10.85 5.84
N ASP A 275 -8.17 -9.95 6.60
CA ASP A 275 -8.07 -8.52 6.33
C ASP A 275 -6.65 -7.97 6.61
N PRO A 276 -6.29 -6.80 6.04
CA PRO A 276 -4.95 -6.25 6.17
C PRO A 276 -4.44 -6.11 7.61
N ARG A 277 -5.32 -5.80 8.56
CA ARG A 277 -4.91 -5.56 9.95
C ARG A 277 -4.52 -6.86 10.64
N ALA A 278 -5.24 -7.93 10.36
CA ALA A 278 -4.92 -9.25 10.90
C ALA A 278 -3.61 -9.80 10.30
N ILE A 279 -3.39 -9.60 8.99
CA ILE A 279 -2.11 -9.91 8.34
C ILE A 279 -0.96 -9.12 8.98
N ASN A 280 -1.13 -7.81 9.15
CA ASN A 280 -0.07 -6.97 9.73
C ASN A 280 0.24 -7.35 11.18
N ARG A 281 -0.77 -7.67 11.99
CA ARG A 281 -0.57 -8.17 13.35
C ARG A 281 0.25 -9.47 13.33
N TYR A 282 -0.10 -10.41 12.46
CA TYR A 282 0.64 -11.65 12.29
C TYR A 282 2.11 -11.40 11.93
N LEU A 283 2.37 -10.45 11.01
CA LEU A 283 3.73 -10.08 10.60
C LEU A 283 4.52 -9.42 11.73
N ALA A 284 3.89 -8.55 12.52
CA ALA A 284 4.50 -7.94 13.70
C ALA A 284 4.89 -9.00 14.74
N GLU A 285 3.98 -9.93 15.07
CA GLU A 285 4.22 -11.02 16.02
C GLU A 285 5.33 -11.98 15.56
N LEU A 286 5.52 -12.14 14.24
CA LEU A 286 6.66 -12.89 13.69
C LEU A 286 7.97 -12.13 13.89
N ALA A 287 7.98 -10.82 13.65
CA ALA A 287 9.18 -9.99 13.73
C ALA A 287 9.69 -9.81 15.17
N THR A 288 8.78 -9.79 16.15
CA THR A 288 9.13 -9.72 17.58
C THR A 288 9.50 -11.08 18.18
N GLY A 289 9.33 -12.18 17.44
CA GLY A 289 9.57 -13.54 17.91
C GLY A 289 8.48 -14.09 18.83
N GLU A 290 7.40 -13.35 19.08
CA GLU A 290 6.29 -13.77 19.94
C GLU A 290 5.58 -15.03 19.41
N LYS A 291 5.54 -15.20 18.07
CA LYS A 291 4.97 -16.39 17.42
C LYS A 291 5.85 -17.65 17.47
N GLU A 292 7.13 -17.56 17.83
CA GLU A 292 7.97 -18.75 18.00
C GLU A 292 7.58 -19.57 19.24
N GLN A 293 6.75 -19.00 20.12
CA GLN A 293 6.02 -19.74 21.14
C GLN A 293 4.98 -20.64 20.45
N LYS A 294 5.41 -21.85 20.05
CA LYS A 294 4.55 -22.89 19.48
C LYS A 294 3.22 -22.92 20.23
N ILE A 295 2.13 -22.61 19.53
CA ILE A 295 0.78 -22.80 20.07
C ILE A 295 0.61 -24.30 20.30
N LYS A 296 0.86 -24.75 21.55
CA LYS A 296 0.62 -26.13 22.00
C LYS A 296 -0.88 -26.35 22.25
N ARG A 297 -1.73 -25.98 21.28
CA ARG A 297 -3.18 -26.16 21.37
C ARG A 297 -3.66 -26.89 20.13
N VAL A 298 -4.24 -28.06 20.35
CA VAL A 298 -4.88 -28.88 19.32
C VAL A 298 -6.37 -28.92 19.66
N ARG A 299 -7.23 -28.66 18.68
CA ARG A 299 -8.67 -28.89 18.82
C ARG A 299 -8.97 -30.30 18.28
N ALA A 300 -9.25 -31.24 19.19
CA ALA A 300 -9.79 -32.54 18.80
C ALA A 300 -11.32 -32.43 18.64
N ILE A 301 -11.85 -32.83 17.49
CA ILE A 301 -13.30 -32.92 17.25
C ILE A 301 -13.65 -34.39 17.03
N PHE A 302 -14.41 -34.96 17.96
CA PHE A 302 -14.88 -36.35 17.86
C PHE A 302 -16.24 -36.39 17.16
N ILE A 303 -16.27 -36.94 15.94
CA ILE A 303 -17.48 -37.05 15.12
C ILE A 303 -17.97 -38.51 15.15
N GLY A 304 -19.27 -38.68 15.38
CA GLY A 304 -19.96 -39.99 15.42
C GLY A 304 -21.43 -39.80 15.74
N ASN A 305 -22.28 -40.74 15.34
CA ASN A 305 -23.70 -40.72 15.71
C ASN A 305 -23.87 -40.93 17.23
N GLY A 306 -25.07 -40.65 17.77
CA GLY A 306 -25.35 -40.75 19.21
C GLY A 306 -24.86 -42.05 19.87
N GLU A 307 -24.59 -42.01 21.18
CA GLU A 307 -24.08 -43.12 22.02
C GLU A 307 -22.84 -43.90 21.50
N ALA A 308 -22.19 -43.48 20.42
CA ALA A 308 -21.03 -44.16 19.81
C ALA A 308 -19.72 -44.05 20.64
N GLY A 309 -19.80 -44.02 21.97
CA GLY A 309 -18.64 -44.10 22.86
C GLY A 309 -17.76 -42.85 22.88
N LYS A 310 -18.20 -41.71 22.33
CA LYS A 310 -17.43 -40.44 22.36
C LYS A 310 -17.05 -40.03 23.79
N THR A 311 -17.97 -40.19 24.74
CA THR A 311 -17.71 -39.90 26.16
C THR A 311 -16.72 -40.88 26.78
N SER A 312 -16.83 -42.17 26.46
CA SER A 312 -15.91 -43.21 26.93
C SER A 312 -14.50 -43.02 26.37
N LEU A 313 -14.36 -42.58 25.12
CA LEU A 313 -13.08 -42.28 24.49
C LEU A 313 -12.41 -41.06 25.11
N ILE A 314 -13.18 -40.00 25.40
CA ILE A 314 -12.66 -38.81 26.10
C ILE A 314 -12.18 -39.20 27.50
N GLN A 315 -12.93 -40.04 28.23
CA GLN A 315 -12.50 -40.53 29.54
C GLN A 315 -11.20 -41.35 29.46
N ALA A 316 -11.09 -42.28 28.50
CA ALA A 316 -9.88 -43.09 28.32
C ALA A 316 -8.65 -42.25 27.94
N LEU A 317 -8.83 -41.15 27.20
CA LEU A 317 -7.75 -40.24 26.81
C LEU A 317 -7.30 -39.30 27.93
N ASN A 318 -8.19 -39.01 28.90
CA ASN A 318 -7.89 -38.09 30.01
C ASN A 318 -7.18 -38.76 31.19
N GLY A 319 -7.14 -40.10 31.25
CA GLY A 319 -6.49 -40.86 32.33
C GLY A 319 -7.33 -40.93 33.59
#